data_AF-A0AAN5CRP3-F1
#
_entry.id   AF-A0AAN5CRP3-F1
#
_cell.length_a   1.000
_cell.length_b   1.000
_cell.length_c   1.000
_cell.angle_alpha   90.00
_cell.angle_beta   90.00
_cell.angle_gamma   90.00
#
_symmetry.space_group_name_H-M   'P 1'
#
loop_
_entity.id
_entity.type
_entity.pdbx_description
1 polymer ?
#
loop_
_entity_poly.entity_id
_entity_poly.type
_entity_poly.pdbx_seq_one_letter_code
_entity_poly.pdbx_strand_id
1 'polypeptide(L)'
;MIAFYEQRLVQCEVAAPFAGSGVVWFCNSHWGLNLVCILVYLITWQGLRAHSDSTSTKRVVRTLCFIVTVDVSGWILTPGLFLLSMQQLFVSAYFSLIFTNVALLVKIFIYYYTSSEYRTAIRAFLV
;
A
#
# COMPACT_ATOMS: atom_id res chain seq x y z
N MET A 1 23.83 -3.03 19.74
CA MET A 1 24.35 -3.46 18.42
C MET A 1 25.23 -2.37 17.81
N ILE A 2 26.40 -2.09 18.40
CA ILE A 2 27.34 -1.06 17.90
C ILE A 2 28.78 -1.64 17.76
N ALA A 3 29.04 -2.85 18.29
CA ALA A 3 30.38 -3.41 18.39
C ALA A 3 30.98 -4.02 17.10
N PHE A 4 30.25 -4.00 15.97
CA PHE A 4 30.71 -4.58 14.69
C PHE A 4 30.40 -3.66 13.49
N TYR A 5 30.58 -2.35 13.64
CA TYR A 5 30.37 -1.42 12.52
C TYR A 5 31.67 -1.22 11.74
N GLU A 6 31.83 -1.96 10.65
CA GLU A 6 32.93 -1.79 9.70
C GLU A 6 32.54 -0.68 8.69
N GLN A 7 33.32 0.40 8.59
CA GLN A 7 33.05 1.47 7.62
C GLN A 7 33.24 0.94 6.20
N ARG A 8 32.13 0.66 5.51
CA ARG A 8 32.11 0.37 4.09
C ARG A 8 31.46 1.54 3.35
N LEU A 9 31.92 1.84 2.15
CA LEU A 9 31.20 2.73 1.23
C LEU A 9 29.87 2.07 0.92
N VAL A 10 28.83 2.47 1.65
CA VAL A 10 27.47 2.02 1.43
C VAL A 10 26.83 2.93 0.39
N GLN A 11 26.25 2.33 -0.64
CA GLN A 11 25.30 3.07 -1.48
C GLN A 11 24.10 3.42 -0.58
N CYS A 12 23.64 4.67 -0.63
CA CYS A 12 22.40 5.10 0.01
C CYS A 12 21.23 4.43 -0.68
N GLU A 13 21.01 3.16 -0.35
CA GLU A 13 19.96 2.32 -0.92
C GLU A 13 18.98 1.96 0.19
N VAL A 14 17.68 2.06 -0.11
CA VAL A 14 16.60 1.71 0.82
C VAL A 14 16.67 0.24 1.25
N ALA A 15 17.28 -0.62 0.42
CA ALA A 15 17.52 -2.03 0.71
C ALA A 15 18.80 -2.31 1.51
N ALA A 16 19.73 -1.33 1.62
CA ALA A 16 21.00 -1.48 2.34
C ALA A 16 20.89 -1.99 3.80
N PRO A 17 19.86 -1.62 4.61
CA PRO A 17 19.73 -2.17 5.96
C PRO A 17 19.30 -3.64 6.01
N PHE A 18 18.81 -4.20 4.91
CA PHE A 18 18.39 -5.60 4.85
C PHE A 18 19.57 -6.49 4.46
N ALA A 19 20.25 -7.08 5.45
CA ALA A 19 21.33 -8.02 5.21
C ALA A 19 20.82 -9.37 4.69
N GLY A 20 21.52 -9.93 3.68
CA GLY A 20 21.28 -11.29 3.18
C GLY A 20 19.86 -11.49 2.63
N SER A 21 19.14 -12.48 3.15
CA SER A 21 17.76 -12.79 2.73
C SER A 21 16.71 -11.86 3.35
N GLY A 22 17.10 -10.85 4.13
CA GLY A 22 16.18 -9.94 4.82
C GLY A 22 15.19 -9.24 3.90
N VAL A 23 15.61 -8.88 2.68
CA VAL A 23 14.74 -8.29 1.65
C VAL A 23 13.63 -9.26 1.24
N VAL A 24 13.96 -10.52 1.01
CA VAL A 24 12.99 -11.55 0.59
C VAL A 24 11.97 -11.80 1.70
N TRP A 25 12.42 -11.87 2.96
CA TRP A 25 11.53 -11.97 4.12
C TRP A 25 10.61 -10.76 4.22
N PHE A 26 11.14 -9.55 4.06
CA PHE A 26 10.34 -8.33 4.07
C PHE A 26 9.26 -8.34 2.96
N CYS A 27 9.64 -8.69 1.73
CA CYS A 27 8.69 -8.82 0.63
C CYS A 27 7.61 -9.88 0.93
N ASN A 28 8.00 -11.07 1.39
CA ASN A 28 7.05 -12.15 1.69
C ASN A 28 6.09 -11.79 2.83
N SER A 29 6.58 -11.14 3.89
CA SER A 29 5.72 -10.62 4.96
C SER A 29 4.75 -9.57 4.44
N HIS A 30 5.19 -8.71 3.52
CA HIS A 30 4.32 -7.73 2.85
C HIS A 30 3.19 -8.39 2.07
N TRP A 31 3.50 -9.43 1.30
CA TRP A 31 2.49 -10.23 0.58
C TRP A 31 1.49 -10.86 1.54
N GLY A 32 1.98 -11.46 2.64
CA GLY A 32 1.12 -12.06 3.67
C GLY A 32 0.15 -11.05 4.30
N LEU A 33 0.66 -9.87 4.68
CA LEU A 33 -0.16 -8.80 5.27
C LEU A 33 -1.22 -8.30 4.28
N ASN A 34 -0.85 -8.08 3.02
CA ASN A 34 -1.82 -7.66 2.00
C ASN A 34 -2.92 -8.70 1.78
N LEU A 35 -2.59 -10.00 1.82
CA LEU A 35 -3.58 -11.07 1.71
C LEU A 35 -4.55 -11.06 2.90
N VAL A 36 -4.05 -10.86 4.13
CA VAL A 36 -4.89 -10.69 5.32
C VAL A 36 -5.80 -9.47 5.18
N CYS A 37 -5.29 -8.33 4.69
CA CYS A 37 -6.12 -7.16 4.43
C CYS A 37 -7.25 -7.45 3.43
N ILE A 38 -6.95 -8.12 2.31
CA ILE A 38 -7.96 -8.54 1.33
C ILE A 38 -9.05 -9.39 1.99
N LEU A 39 -8.68 -10.34 2.85
CA LEU A 39 -9.65 -11.18 3.56
C LEU A 39 -10.56 -10.35 4.47
N VAL A 40 -10.00 -9.42 5.26
CA VAL A 40 -10.78 -8.51 6.12
C VAL A 40 -11.76 -7.69 5.29
N TYR A 41 -11.32 -7.19 4.13
CA TYR A 41 -12.18 -6.43 3.23
C TYR A 41 -13.29 -7.29 2.60
N LEU A 42 -13.01 -8.54 2.25
CA LEU A 42 -14.03 -9.47 1.75
C LEU A 42 -15.08 -9.80 2.82
N ILE A 43 -14.67 -10.04 4.06
CA ILE A 43 -15.59 -10.27 5.19
C ILE A 43 -16.46 -9.03 5.41
N THR A 44 -15.84 -7.86 5.46
CA THR A 44 -16.52 -6.57 5.63
C THR A 44 -17.52 -6.33 4.49
N TRP A 45 -17.12 -6.61 3.25
CA TRP A 45 -17.98 -6.52 2.07
C TRP A 45 -19.18 -7.45 2.16
N GLN A 46 -18.99 -8.71 2.57
CA GLN A 46 -20.07 -9.67 2.75
C GLN A 46 -21.07 -9.21 3.81
N GLY A 47 -20.58 -8.74 4.96
CA GLY A 47 -21.42 -8.21 6.04
C GLY A 47 -22.23 -6.98 5.62
N LEU A 48 -21.59 -6.05 4.90
CA LEU A 48 -22.26 -4.88 4.34
C LEU A 48 -23.31 -5.25 3.30
N ARG A 49 -23.02 -6.23 2.42
CA ARG A 49 -23.97 -6.68 1.40
C ARG A 49 -25.22 -7.30 2.04
N ALA A 50 -25.06 -8.06 3.11
CA ALA A 50 -26.16 -8.67 3.86
C ALA A 50 -27.11 -7.64 4.50
N HIS A 51 -26.64 -6.42 4.79
CA HIS A 51 -27.42 -5.35 5.41
C HIS A 51 -27.64 -4.12 4.49
N SER A 52 -27.46 -4.28 3.17
CA SER A 52 -27.41 -3.16 2.21
C SER A 52 -28.77 -2.66 1.72
N ASP A 53 -29.69 -2.30 2.62
CA ASP A 53 -30.98 -1.70 2.24
C ASP A 53 -30.87 -0.21 1.91
N SER A 54 -29.84 0.48 2.42
CA SER A 54 -29.67 1.92 2.17
C SER A 54 -28.76 2.23 0.97
N THR A 55 -29.14 3.24 0.18
CA THR A 55 -28.34 3.80 -0.93
C THR A 55 -26.96 4.31 -0.45
N SER A 56 -26.90 4.76 0.81
CA SER A 56 -25.66 5.19 1.47
C SER A 56 -24.68 4.03 1.66
N THR A 57 -25.16 2.87 2.14
CA THR A 57 -24.36 1.66 2.34
C THR A 57 -23.73 1.19 1.02
N LYS A 58 -24.49 1.19 -0.08
CA LYS A 58 -23.99 0.80 -1.42
C LYS A 58 -22.87 1.72 -1.93
N ARG A 59 -22.95 3.03 -1.64
CA ARG A 59 -21.91 4.01 -1.98
C ARG A 59 -20.63 3.78 -1.20
N VAL A 60 -20.73 3.53 0.11
CA VAL A 60 -19.57 3.21 0.98
C VAL A 60 -18.88 1.93 0.50
N VAL A 61 -19.67 0.90 0.21
CA VAL A 61 -19.20 -0.39 -0.32
C VAL A 61 -18.43 -0.23 -1.63
N ARG A 62 -18.96 0.52 -2.61
CA ARG A 62 -18.28 0.81 -3.88
C ARG A 62 -16.97 1.58 -3.68
N THR A 63 -16.98 2.55 -2.78
CA THR A 63 -15.81 3.38 -2.43
C THR A 63 -14.70 2.55 -1.82
N LEU A 64 -15.05 1.72 -0.85
CA LEU A 64 -14.15 0.84 -0.14
C LEU A 64 -13.50 -0.16 -1.12
N CYS A 65 -14.27 -0.74 -2.04
CA CYS A 65 -13.73 -1.61 -3.10
C CYS A 65 -12.71 -0.88 -3.99
N PHE A 66 -12.96 0.38 -4.36
CA PHE A 66 -12.02 1.17 -5.16
C PHE A 66 -10.72 1.45 -4.40
N ILE A 67 -10.80 1.85 -3.12
CA ILE A 67 -9.63 2.07 -2.27
C ILE A 67 -8.80 0.80 -2.15
N VAL A 68 -9.45 -0.33 -1.85
CA VAL A 68 -8.78 -1.62 -1.69
C VAL A 68 -8.09 -2.04 -2.97
N THR A 69 -8.73 -1.85 -4.13
CA THR A 69 -8.13 -2.22 -5.41
C THR A 69 -6.88 -1.38 -5.71
N VAL A 70 -6.94 -0.06 -5.46
CA VAL A 70 -5.79 0.84 -5.64
C VAL A 70 -4.67 0.50 -4.66
N ASP A 71 -5.02 0.22 -3.41
CA ASP A 71 -4.05 -0.11 -2.36
C ASP A 71 -3.35 -1.44 -2.65
N VAL A 72 -4.14 -2.50 -2.86
CA VAL A 72 -3.64 -3.84 -3.17
C VAL A 72 -2.79 -3.82 -4.44
N SER A 73 -3.23 -3.13 -5.50
CA SER A 73 -2.42 -3.05 -6.73
C SER A 73 -1.09 -2.32 -6.50
N GLY A 74 -1.07 -1.18 -5.80
CA GLY A 74 0.17 -0.47 -5.47
C GLY A 74 1.14 -1.31 -4.64
N TRP A 75 0.64 -1.95 -3.58
CA TRP A 75 1.46 -2.71 -2.62
C TRP A 75 1.83 -4.11 -3.07
N ILE A 76 1.11 -4.70 -4.04
CA ILE A 76 1.51 -5.98 -4.66
C ILE A 76 2.50 -5.74 -5.81
N LEU A 77 2.24 -4.74 -6.65
CA LEU A 77 3.10 -4.45 -7.79
C LEU A 77 4.51 -4.05 -7.35
N THR A 78 4.63 -3.28 -6.28
CA THR A 78 5.93 -2.78 -5.81
C THR A 78 6.91 -3.90 -5.42
N PRO A 79 6.62 -4.82 -4.48
CA PRO A 79 7.51 -5.92 -4.14
C PRO A 79 7.65 -6.95 -5.28
N GLY A 80 6.59 -7.17 -6.08
CA GLY A 80 6.66 -8.07 -7.24
C GLY A 80 7.65 -7.56 -8.29
N LEU A 81 7.53 -6.29 -8.67
CA LEU A 81 8.48 -5.64 -9.60
C LEU A 81 9.86 -5.54 -8.97
N PHE A 82 9.97 -5.22 -7.68
CA PHE A 82 11.26 -5.14 -7.00
C PHE A 82 12.01 -6.48 -7.00
N LEU A 83 11.32 -7.60 -6.75
CA LEU A 83 11.93 -8.95 -6.81
C LEU A 83 12.33 -9.35 -8.23
N LEU A 84 11.53 -8.99 -9.25
CA LEU A 84 11.89 -9.21 -10.66
C LEU A 84 13.08 -8.35 -11.09
N SER A 85 13.13 -7.11 -10.61
CA SER A 85 14.17 -6.11 -10.88
C SER A 85 15.49 -6.37 -10.15
N MET A 86 15.51 -7.15 -9.08
CA MET A 86 16.76 -7.54 -8.41
C MET A 86 17.73 -8.26 -9.37
N GLN A 87 17.23 -8.87 -10.45
CA GLN A 87 18.07 -9.48 -11.50
C GLN A 87 18.44 -8.50 -12.64
N GLN A 88 17.83 -7.33 -12.74
CA GLN A 88 18.00 -6.40 -13.86
C GLN A 88 18.16 -4.95 -13.38
N LEU A 89 19.29 -4.31 -13.72
CA LEU A 89 19.57 -2.86 -13.62
C LEU A 89 18.93 -2.10 -12.42
N PHE A 90 19.77 -1.63 -11.51
CA PHE A 90 19.45 -0.81 -10.33
C PHE A 90 18.33 0.24 -10.51
N VAL A 91 18.25 0.91 -11.66
CA VAL A 91 17.23 1.92 -11.98
C VAL A 91 15.80 1.37 -11.91
N SER A 92 15.59 0.11 -12.29
CA SER A 92 14.25 -0.50 -12.31
C SER A 92 13.70 -0.75 -10.90
N ALA A 93 14.58 -1.02 -9.93
CA ALA A 93 14.23 -1.21 -8.53
C ALA A 93 13.77 0.10 -7.85
N TYR A 94 14.27 1.26 -8.28
CA TYR A 94 13.77 2.55 -7.80
C TYR A 94 12.44 2.93 -8.42
N PHE A 95 12.22 2.56 -9.69
CA PHE A 95 10.98 2.85 -10.39
C PHE A 95 9.79 2.10 -9.78
N SER A 96 10.00 0.89 -9.23
CA SER A 96 8.93 0.12 -8.59
C SER A 96 8.33 0.84 -7.36
N LEU A 97 9.10 1.68 -6.67
CA LEU A 97 8.62 2.46 -5.51
C LEU A 97 7.57 3.51 -5.89
N ILE A 98 7.50 3.93 -7.15
CA ILE A 98 6.53 4.93 -7.62
C ILE A 98 5.10 4.42 -7.43
N PHE A 99 4.85 3.13 -7.64
CA PHE A 99 3.50 2.56 -7.54
C PHE A 99 2.92 2.68 -6.12
N THR A 100 3.72 2.38 -5.09
CA THR A 100 3.30 2.55 -3.69
C THR A 100 3.04 4.02 -3.36
N ASN A 101 3.93 4.93 -3.78
CA ASN A 101 3.78 6.36 -3.51
C ASN A 101 2.53 6.95 -4.20
N VAL A 102 2.27 6.56 -5.45
CA VAL A 102 1.05 6.95 -6.17
C VAL A 102 -0.19 6.37 -5.47
N ALA A 103 -0.17 5.12 -5.04
CA ALA A 103 -1.29 4.51 -4.31
C ALA A 103 -1.59 5.26 -3.00
N LEU A 104 -0.56 5.67 -2.26
CA LEU A 104 -0.71 6.51 -1.05
C LEU A 104 -1.32 7.88 -1.38
N LEU A 105 -0.83 8.53 -2.44
CA LEU A 105 -1.30 9.86 -2.85
C LEU A 105 -2.75 9.81 -3.36
N VAL A 106 -3.16 8.79 -4.10
CA VAL A 106 -4.51 8.69 -4.66
C VAL A 106 -5.58 8.53 -3.58
N LYS A 107 -5.25 7.95 -2.42
CA LYS A 107 -6.22 7.73 -1.32
C LYS A 107 -6.89 9.01 -0.84
N ILE A 108 -6.15 10.12 -0.70
CA ILE A 108 -6.74 11.39 -0.23
C ILE A 108 -7.81 11.89 -1.21
N PHE A 109 -7.56 11.77 -2.52
CA PHE A 109 -8.53 12.13 -3.54
C PHE A 109 -9.76 11.22 -3.48
N ILE A 110 -9.56 9.92 -3.36
CA ILE A 110 -10.68 8.98 -3.23
C ILE A 110 -11.54 9.34 -2.02
N TYR A 111 -10.95 9.53 -0.84
CA TYR A 111 -11.70 9.89 0.37
C TYR A 111 -12.46 11.20 0.21
N TYR A 112 -11.84 12.23 -0.37
CA TYR A 112 -12.47 13.54 -0.60
C TYR A 112 -13.67 13.46 -1.57
N TYR A 113 -13.58 12.67 -2.64
CA TYR A 113 -14.66 12.54 -3.61
C TYR A 113 -15.79 11.65 -3.13
N THR A 114 -15.47 10.63 -2.34
CA THR A 114 -16.43 9.58 -2.00
C THR A 114 -17.20 9.83 -0.72
N SER A 115 -16.57 10.41 0.30
CA SER A 115 -17.17 10.68 1.61
C SER A 115 -17.39 12.17 1.85
N SER A 116 -18.63 12.52 2.21
CA SER A 116 -18.99 13.89 2.61
C SER A 116 -18.29 14.30 3.90
N GLU A 117 -18.12 13.39 4.86
CA GLU A 117 -17.46 13.64 6.14
C GLU A 117 -16.00 14.06 5.94
N TYR A 118 -15.24 13.28 5.14
CA TYR A 118 -13.86 13.60 4.82
C TYR A 118 -13.74 14.92 4.05
N ARG A 119 -14.67 15.20 3.14
CA ARG A 119 -14.71 16.47 2.41
C ARG A 119 -14.91 17.65 3.35
N THR A 120 -15.84 17.53 4.30
CA THR A 120 -16.10 18.57 5.30
C THR A 120 -14.89 18.79 6.20
N ALA A 121 -14.28 17.71 6.71
CA ALA A 121 -13.08 17.78 7.54
C ALA A 121 -11.89 18.41 6.80
N ILE A 122 -11.63 18.02 5.54
CA ILE A 122 -10.54 18.59 4.74
C ILE A 122 -10.79 20.09 4.48
N ARG A 123 -12.03 20.48 4.17
CA ARG A 123 -12.37 21.90 4.00
C ARG A 123 -12.20 22.70 5.28
N ALA A 124 -12.59 22.14 6.43
CA ALA A 124 -12.41 22.78 7.73
C ALA A 124 -10.94 22.94 8.13
N PHE A 125 -10.04 22.08 7.64
CA PHE A 125 -8.60 22.20 7.89
C PHE A 125 -7.90 23.21 6.98
N LEU A 126 -8.48 23.50 5.81
CA LEU A 126 -7.92 24.43 4.81
C LEU A 126 -8.39 25.88 4.98
N VAL A 127 -9.38 26.12 5.85
CA VAL A 127 -9.92 27.43 6.21
C VAL A 127 -9.39 27.81 7.59
#